data_AF-A0A1X2CHY0-F1
#
_entry.id   AF-A0A1X2CHY0-F1
#
_cell.length_a   1.000
_cell.length_b   1.000
_cell.length_c   1.000
_cell.angle_alpha   90.00
_cell.angle_beta   90.00
_cell.angle_gamma   90.00
#
_symmetry.space_group_name_H-M   'P 1'
#
loop_
_entity.id
_entity.type
_entity.pdbx_description
1 polymer ?
#
loop_
_entity_poly.entity_id
_entity_poly.type
_entity_poly.pdbx_seq_one_letter_code
_entity_poly.pdbx_strand_id
1 'polypeptide(L)' 'MPKRLIDLDDELLAAAQRELRTTGVSDTVRIALQQAAAKSARARQIDWLEHGGLEDMANPDERGEVWR' A
#
# COMPACT_ATOMS: atom_id res chain seq x y z
N MET A 1 15.33 -14.31 -6.10
CA MET A 1 14.37 -14.24 -4.99
C MET A 1 14.20 -15.64 -4.40
N PRO A 2 14.08 -15.78 -3.06
CA PRO A 2 13.82 -17.09 -2.45
C PRO A 2 12.44 -17.60 -2.88
N LYS A 3 12.35 -18.88 -3.26
CA LYS A 3 11.07 -19.54 -3.55
C LYS A 3 10.46 -20.02 -2.23
N ARG A 4 9.16 -19.82 -2.07
CA ARG A 4 8.38 -20.30 -0.94
C ARG A 4 7.30 -21.23 -1.49
N LEU A 5 7.18 -22.42 -0.90
CA LEU A 5 6.05 -23.31 -1.16
C LEU A 5 4.91 -22.85 -0.23
N ILE A 6 3.75 -22.57 -0.81
CA ILE A 6 2.53 -22.23 -0.08
C ILE A 6 1.39 -23.01 -0.72
N ASP A 7 0.41 -23.39 0.10
CA ASP A 7 -0.88 -23.83 -0.39
C ASP A 7 -1.73 -22.58 -0.70
N LEU A 8 -2.46 -22.61 -1.81
CA LEU A 8 -3.24 -21.49 -2.27
C LEU A 8 -4.56 -22.01 -2.83
N ASP A 9 -5.66 -21.42 -2.35
CA ASP A 9 -6.99 -21.71 -2.86
C ASP A 9 -7.11 -21.26 -4.32
N ASP A 10 -7.45 -22.19 -5.21
CA ASP A 10 -7.52 -21.97 -6.65
C ASP A 10 -8.67 -21.04 -7.05
N GLU A 11 -9.79 -21.04 -6.32
CA GLU A 11 -10.91 -20.15 -6.60
C GLU A 11 -10.57 -18.71 -6.20
N LEU A 12 -9.90 -18.54 -5.06
CA LEU A 12 -9.37 -17.25 -4.62
C LEU A 12 -8.32 -16.72 -5.59
N LEU A 13 -7.40 -17.58 -6.04
CA LEU A 13 -6.40 -17.23 -7.05
C LEU A 13 -7.08 -16.80 -8.36
N ALA A 14 -8.06 -17.56 -8.85
CA ALA A 14 -8.78 -17.23 -10.08
C ALA A 14 -9.56 -15.91 -9.95
N ALA A 15 -10.18 -15.65 -8.80
CA ALA A 15 -10.82 -14.38 -8.51
C ALA A 15 -9.82 -13.22 -8.55
N ALA A 16 -8.69 -13.36 -7.85
CA ALA A 16 -7.63 -12.35 -7.84
C ALA A 16 -7.04 -12.13 -9.24
N GLN A 17 -6.87 -13.19 -10.04
CA GLN A 17 -6.39 -13.10 -11.41
C GLN A 17 -7.31 -12.29 -12.30
N ARG A 18 -8.63 -12.48 -12.19
CA ARG A 18 -9.62 -11.70 -12.94
C ARG A 18 -9.59 -10.22 -12.56
N GLU A 19 -9.62 -9.92 -11.26
CA GLU A 19 -9.62 -8.54 -10.76
C GLU A 19 -8.32 -7.81 -11.07
N LEU A 20 -7.18 -8.48 -10.89
CA LEU A 20 -5.85 -7.91 -11.13
C LEU A 20 -5.42 -7.98 -12.59
N ARG A 21 -6.21 -8.64 -13.45
CA ARG A 21 -5.91 -8.89 -14.87
C ARG A 21 -4.53 -9.55 -15.07
N THR A 22 -4.28 -10.60 -14.29
CA THR A 22 -3.03 -11.37 -14.33
C THR A 22 -3.32 -12.81 -14.71
N THR A 23 -2.33 -13.50 -15.28
CA THR A 23 -2.46 -14.92 -15.69
C THR A 23 -1.54 -15.86 -14.92
N GLY A 24 -0.48 -15.35 -14.31
CA GLY A 24 0.52 -16.15 -13.58
C GLY A 24 0.46 -15.96 -12.07
N VAL A 25 0.46 -17.06 -11.31
CA VAL A 25 0.38 -17.07 -9.84
C VAL A 25 1.38 -16.11 -9.18
N SER A 26 2.64 -16.16 -9.60
CA SER A 26 3.68 -15.31 -9.03
C SER A 26 3.43 -13.81 -9.26
N ASP A 27 2.82 -13.45 -10.38
CA ASP A 27 2.52 -12.07 -10.70
C ASP A 27 1.29 -11.58 -9.94
N THR A 28 0.24 -12.42 -9.89
CA THR A 28 -0.96 -12.17 -9.08
C THR A 28 -0.59 -11.94 -7.62
N VAL A 29 0.22 -12.83 -7.02
CA VAL A 29 0.65 -12.71 -5.63
C VAL A 29 1.49 -11.45 -5.41
N ARG A 30 2.41 -11.15 -6.33
CA ARG A 30 3.25 -9.94 -6.23
C ARG A 30 2.41 -8.68 -6.22
N ILE A 31 1.49 -8.54 -7.18
CA ILE A 31 0.64 -7.36 -7.31
C ILE A 31 -0.32 -7.26 -6.11
N ALA A 32 -0.91 -8.37 -5.69
CA ALA A 32 -1.79 -8.40 -4.51
C ALA A 32 -1.07 -7.91 -3.24
N LEU A 33 0.16 -8.38 -2.99
CA LEU A 33 0.96 -7.95 -1.85
C LEU A 33 1.36 -6.48 -1.93
N GLN A 34 1.71 -5.99 -3.12
CA GLN A 34 2.01 -4.58 -3.34
C GLN A 34 0.78 -3.70 -3.04
N GLN A 35 -0.40 -4.09 -3.52
CA GLN A 35 -1.64 -3.36 -3.25
C GLN A 35 -2.00 -3.36 -1.76
N ALA A 36 -1.86 -4.50 -1.08
CA ALA A 36 -2.11 -4.60 0.36
C ALA A 36 -1.17 -3.69 1.17
N ALA A 37 0.12 -3.71 0.84
CA ALA A 37 1.10 -2.85 1.48
C ALA A 37 0.82 -1.36 1.24
N ALA A 38 0.52 -0.98 -0.02
CA ALA A 38 0.20 0.40 -0.38
C ALA A 38 -1.08 0.89 0.31
N LYS A 39 -2.13 0.06 0.36
CA LYS A 39 -3.38 0.38 1.06
C LYS A 39 -3.14 0.62 2.54
N SER A 40 -2.35 -0.25 3.18
CA SER A 40 -2.02 -0.13 4.60
C SER A 40 -1.17 1.12 4.88
N ALA A 41 -0.20 1.43 4.03
CA ALA A 41 0.61 2.64 4.14
C ALA A 41 -0.25 3.91 4.00
N ARG A 42 -1.17 3.94 3.03
CA ARG A 42 -2.08 5.06 2.83
C ARG A 42 -3.04 5.25 4.00
N ALA A 43 -3.55 4.17 4.59
CA ALA A 43 -4.39 4.24 5.79
C ALA A 43 -3.63 4.88 6.96
N ARG A 44 -2.39 4.45 7.22
CA ARG A 44 -1.53 5.09 8.25
C ARG A 44 -1.24 6.55 7.96
N GLN A 45 -1.03 6.91 6.70
CA GLN A 45 -0.79 8.31 6.33
C GLN A 45 -2.01 9.18 6.60
N ILE A 46 -3.22 8.70 6.28
CA ILE A 46 -4.47 9.42 6.57
C ILE A 46 -4.66 9.56 8.08
N ASP A 47 -4.48 8.48 8.83
CA ASP A 47 -4.57 8.48 10.29
C ASP A 47 -3.60 9.50 10.91
N TRP A 48 -2.35 9.55 10.44
CA TRP A 48 -1.38 10.56 10.88
C TRP A 48 -1.82 12.00 10.54
N LEU A 49 -2.41 12.24 9.37
CA LEU A 49 -2.94 13.56 9.00
C LEU A 49 -4.12 13.98 9.88
N GLU A 50 -5.04 13.06 10.17
CA GLU A 50 -6.22 13.31 11.03
C GLU A 50 -5.82 13.65 12.46
N HIS A 51 -4.70 13.11 12.95
CA HIS A 51 -4.17 13.34 14.29
C HIS A 51 -3.13 14.47 14.35
N GLY A 52 -3.21 15.47 13.46
CA GLY A 52 -2.38 16.67 13.54
C GLY A 52 -0.98 16.51 12.96
N GLY A 53 -0.75 15.54 12.07
CA GLY A 53 0.55 15.35 11.42
C GLY A 53 1.11 16.58 10.70
N LEU A 54 0.25 17.55 10.33
CA LEU A 54 0.64 18.82 9.71
C LEU A 54 0.44 20.03 10.63
N GLU A 55 0.35 19.84 11.95
CA GLU A 55 0.12 20.93 12.91
C GLU A 55 1.24 21.98 12.85
N ASP A 56 2.50 21.55 12.77
CA ASP A 56 3.67 22.45 12.56
C ASP A 56 3.62 23.16 11.19
N MET A 57 2.88 22.60 10.23
CA MET A 57 2.63 23.24 8.95
C MET A 57 1.40 24.14 8.98
N ALA A 58 0.68 24.31 10.10
CA ALA A 58 -0.42 25.27 10.20
C ALA A 58 0.10 26.71 10.31
N ASN A 59 1.26 26.90 10.94
CA ASN A 59 1.88 28.22 11.12
C ASN A 59 2.63 28.67 9.84
N PRO A 60 2.28 29.83 9.24
CA PRO A 60 2.96 30.36 8.06
C PRO A 60 4.46 30.61 8.23
N ASP A 61 4.89 31.01 9.42
CA ASP A 61 6.31 31.33 9.68
C ASP A 61 7.15 30.05 9.77
N GLU A 62 6.65 29.02 10.47
CA GLU A 62 7.29 27.69 10.56
C GLU A 62 7.33 26.98 9.20
N ARG A 63 6.26 27.07 8.40
CA ARG A 63 6.26 26.56 7.02
C ARG A 63 7.36 27.19 6.16
N GLY A 64 7.63 28.48 6.35
CA GLY A 64 8.62 29.23 5.58
C GLY A 64 10.07 28.81 5.86
N GLU A 65 10.34 28.13 6.98
CA GLU A 65 11.67 27.62 7.30
C GLU A 65 12.00 26.28 6.63
N VAL A 66 10.99 25.44 6.36
CA VAL A 66 11.17 24.09 5.78
C VAL A 66 11.59 24.12 4.30
N TRP A 67 11.27 25.20 3.57
CA TRP A 67 11.47 25.32 2.12
C TRP A 67 12.67 26.20 1.73
N ARG A 68 13.54 26.54 2.68
CA ARG A 68 14.70 27.43 2.48
C ARG A 68 15.98 26.63 2.30
#